data_AF-A0A3N5N7J0-F1
#
_entry.id   AF-A0A3N5N7J0-F1
#
_cell.length_a   1.000
_cell.length_b   1.000
_cell.length_c   1.000
_cell.angle_alpha   90.00
_cell.angle_beta   90.00
_cell.angle_gamma   90.00
#
_symmetry.space_group_name_H-M   'P 1'
#
loop_
_entity.id
_entity.type
_entity.pdbx_description
1 polymer ?
#
loop_
_entity_poly.entity_id
_entity_poly.type
_entity_poly.pdbx_seq_one_letter_code
_entity_poly.pdbx_strand_id
1 'polypeptide(L)'
;KQPRASVGNMDVKERAAGATVYFPVFVDGALFSAGDGHALQGDGEVCLTAIETALSGTFEFILRKDLKLSLPRAETAEMWITMGFDEDLDDAVKIALRQMISLISELSGLNRQDAYSLCSIAADLRVTQTVDGNKGIHCLLRKTKLPPRR
;
A
#
# COMPACT_ATOMS: atom_id res chain seq x y z
N LYS A 1 13.88 5.15 -8.09
CA LYS A 1 13.46 6.46 -7.51
C LYS A 1 12.84 6.16 -6.15
N GLN A 2 13.29 6.77 -5.05
CA GLN A 2 12.80 6.42 -3.70
C GLN A 2 11.26 6.55 -3.56
N PRO A 3 10.60 5.71 -2.75
CA PRO A 3 9.17 5.80 -2.50
C PRO A 3 8.81 7.00 -1.64
N ARG A 4 7.73 7.68 -2.01
CA ARG A 4 7.16 8.86 -1.33
C ARG A 4 5.63 8.82 -1.44
N ALA A 5 4.97 9.89 -1.00
CA ALA A 5 3.53 10.05 -1.21
C ALA A 5 3.11 9.99 -2.68
N SER A 6 3.96 10.52 -3.57
CA SER A 6 3.83 10.40 -5.04
C SER A 6 4.23 9.03 -5.57
N VAL A 7 4.24 7.99 -4.73
CA VAL A 7 4.67 6.64 -5.10
C VAL A 7 6.18 6.64 -5.39
N GLY A 8 6.65 5.89 -6.39
CA GLY A 8 8.06 5.61 -6.62
C GLY A 8 8.32 4.10 -6.50
N ASN A 9 9.53 3.75 -6.07
CA ASN A 9 9.96 2.36 -5.90
C ASN A 9 9.35 1.77 -4.62
N MET A 10 8.16 1.17 -4.75
CA MET A 10 7.40 0.73 -3.58
C MET A 10 7.70 -0.70 -3.16
N ASP A 11 8.00 -1.59 -4.11
CA ASP A 11 8.38 -3.00 -3.88
C ASP A 11 7.42 -3.80 -2.99
N VAL A 12 6.12 -3.63 -3.21
CA VAL A 12 5.07 -4.46 -2.56
C VAL A 12 4.75 -5.67 -3.43
N LYS A 13 5.09 -6.87 -2.96
CA LYS A 13 4.90 -8.12 -3.71
C LYS A 13 3.44 -8.49 -3.97
N GLU A 14 2.51 -8.03 -3.14
CA GLU A 14 1.06 -8.23 -3.34
C GLU A 14 0.52 -7.43 -4.55
N ARG A 15 1.32 -6.53 -5.12
CA ARG A 15 0.96 -5.66 -6.24
C ARG A 15 1.13 -6.39 -7.58
N ALA A 16 0.44 -7.50 -7.71
CA ALA A 16 0.46 -8.39 -8.87
C ALA A 16 -0.80 -8.23 -9.74
N ALA A 17 -0.90 -9.01 -10.82
CA ALA A 17 -2.09 -9.06 -11.66
C ALA A 17 -3.36 -9.33 -10.81
N GLY A 18 -4.42 -8.56 -11.05
CA GLY A 18 -5.66 -8.61 -10.30
C GLY A 18 -5.70 -7.69 -9.06
N ALA A 19 -4.58 -7.08 -8.67
CA ALA A 19 -4.59 -6.03 -7.65
C ALA A 19 -5.07 -4.69 -8.23
N THR A 20 -5.80 -3.92 -7.43
CA THR A 20 -6.13 -2.52 -7.71
C THR A 20 -5.29 -1.62 -6.81
N VAL A 21 -4.65 -0.61 -7.39
CA VAL A 21 -3.87 0.37 -6.63
C VAL A 21 -4.47 1.74 -6.79
N TYR A 22 -4.73 2.39 -5.66
CA TYR A 22 -5.29 3.73 -5.57
C TYR A 22 -4.16 4.72 -5.35
N PHE A 23 -3.99 5.63 -6.29
CA PHE A 23 -2.97 6.66 -6.24
C PHE A 23 -3.58 8.03 -5.98
N PRO A 24 -2.99 8.85 -5.07
CA PRO A 24 -3.31 10.27 -5.01
C PRO A 24 -2.87 10.98 -6.29
N VAL A 25 -3.74 11.85 -6.83
CA VAL A 25 -3.44 12.67 -8.02
C VAL A 25 -2.92 14.02 -7.55
N PHE A 26 -1.61 14.26 -7.69
CA PHE A 26 -0.97 15.51 -7.27
C PHE A 26 -0.89 16.57 -8.38
N VAL A 27 -0.97 16.14 -9.64
CA VAL A 27 -0.85 17.00 -10.83
C VAL A 27 -1.88 16.60 -11.88
N ASP A 28 -2.22 17.54 -12.76
CA ASP A 28 -3.14 17.30 -13.87
C ASP A 28 -2.66 16.15 -14.76
N GLY A 29 -3.60 15.27 -15.12
CA GLY A 29 -3.32 14.07 -15.91
C GLY A 29 -2.66 12.93 -15.14
N ALA A 30 -2.35 13.10 -13.84
CA ALA A 30 -1.69 12.14 -12.94
C ALA A 30 -0.28 11.66 -13.34
N LEU A 31 0.05 11.66 -14.63
CA LEU A 31 1.35 11.31 -15.21
C LEU A 31 1.86 9.93 -14.75
N PHE A 32 0.99 8.93 -14.84
CA PHE A 32 1.30 7.56 -14.45
C PHE A 32 2.48 6.99 -15.26
N SER A 33 3.38 6.29 -14.57
CA SER A 33 4.48 5.51 -15.14
C SER A 33 4.70 4.25 -14.31
N ALA A 34 5.08 3.16 -14.96
CA ALA A 34 5.43 1.90 -14.30
C ALA A 34 6.72 1.31 -14.89
N GLY A 35 7.45 0.57 -14.07
CA GLY A 35 8.72 -0.12 -14.35
C GLY A 35 9.02 -1.08 -13.19
N ASP A 36 10.25 -1.59 -13.09
CA ASP A 36 10.67 -2.60 -12.09
C ASP A 36 9.76 -3.83 -12.09
N GLY A 37 9.89 -4.64 -13.13
CA GLY A 37 9.24 -5.94 -13.14
C GLY A 37 10.02 -6.91 -12.28
N HIS A 38 9.41 -7.49 -11.24
CA HIS A 38 9.99 -8.56 -10.45
C HIS A 38 9.27 -9.88 -10.73
N ALA A 39 10.01 -10.92 -11.12
CA ALA A 39 9.46 -12.27 -11.28
C ALA A 39 9.17 -12.92 -9.90
N LEU A 40 9.97 -12.59 -8.89
CA LEU A 40 9.77 -12.96 -7.50
C LEU A 40 10.51 -11.98 -6.59
N GLN A 41 9.88 -11.58 -5.49
CA GLN A 41 10.46 -10.71 -4.47
C GLN A 41 10.00 -11.16 -3.07
N GLY A 42 10.90 -11.10 -2.09
CA GLY A 42 10.58 -11.27 -0.68
C GLY A 42 10.25 -9.95 0.01
N ASP A 43 9.58 -10.04 1.15
CA ASP A 43 9.40 -8.89 2.05
C ASP A 43 10.77 -8.42 2.54
N GLY A 44 11.06 -7.13 2.35
CA GLY A 44 12.31 -6.50 2.75
C GLY A 44 13.32 -6.28 1.64
N GLU A 45 13.24 -7.00 0.51
CA GLU A 45 14.18 -6.86 -0.62
C GLU A 45 15.65 -6.74 -0.15
N VAL A 46 16.02 -7.61 0.80
CA VAL A 46 17.15 -7.36 1.71
C VAL A 46 18.52 -7.28 1.04
N CYS A 47 18.65 -7.79 -0.18
CA CYS A 47 19.89 -7.79 -0.96
C CYS A 47 19.86 -6.78 -2.12
N LEU A 48 19.09 -5.70 -1.96
CA LEU A 48 18.89 -4.61 -2.92
C LEU A 48 18.00 -4.95 -4.12
N THR A 49 18.03 -6.19 -4.60
CA THR A 49 17.30 -6.59 -5.82
C THR A 49 16.34 -7.74 -5.58
N ALA A 50 15.42 -7.90 -6.52
CA ALA A 50 14.57 -9.06 -6.69
C ALA A 50 15.09 -9.97 -7.83
N ILE A 51 14.24 -10.89 -8.31
CA ILE A 51 14.46 -11.49 -9.64
C ILE A 51 13.97 -10.49 -10.70
N GLU A 52 14.87 -9.62 -11.14
CA GLU A 52 14.59 -8.55 -12.10
C GLU A 52 14.18 -9.07 -13.48
N THR A 53 13.16 -8.45 -14.07
CA THR A 53 12.64 -8.79 -15.40
C THR A 53 12.01 -7.60 -16.12
N ALA A 54 11.84 -7.72 -17.44
CA ALA A 54 11.09 -6.75 -18.22
C ALA A 54 9.61 -6.74 -17.79
N LEU A 55 9.06 -5.55 -17.55
CA LEU A 55 7.65 -5.38 -17.21
C LEU A 55 6.82 -5.27 -18.49
N SER A 56 5.83 -6.14 -18.62
CA SER A 56 4.75 -6.04 -19.61
C SER A 56 3.42 -6.32 -18.92
N GLY A 57 2.46 -5.40 -19.08
CA GLY A 57 1.18 -5.49 -18.39
C GLY A 57 0.13 -4.59 -19.04
N THR A 58 -1.14 -4.94 -18.84
CA THR A 58 -2.28 -4.10 -19.21
C THR A 58 -2.84 -3.46 -17.95
N PHE A 59 -3.05 -2.15 -18.00
CA PHE A 59 -3.56 -1.37 -16.87
C PHE A 59 -4.88 -0.70 -17.26
N GLU A 60 -5.85 -0.74 -16.36
CA GLU A 60 -7.07 0.07 -16.46
C GLU A 60 -6.96 1.26 -15.51
N PHE A 61 -7.33 2.45 -15.99
CA PHE A 61 -7.29 3.67 -15.21
C PHE A 61 -8.70 4.22 -14.99
N ILE A 62 -9.08 4.35 -13.73
CA ILE A 62 -10.38 4.90 -13.31
C ILE A 62 -10.14 6.11 -12.42
N LEU A 63 -10.67 7.27 -12.81
CA LEU A 63 -10.61 8.47 -12.00
C LEU A 63 -11.67 8.45 -10.90
N ARG A 64 -11.23 8.42 -9.64
CA ARG A 64 -12.10 8.45 -8.44
C ARG A 64 -12.10 9.83 -7.79
N LYS A 65 -13.09 10.66 -8.13
CA LYS A 65 -13.27 12.02 -7.55
C LYS A 65 -13.82 12.02 -6.13
N ASP A 66 -14.38 10.89 -5.70
CA ASP A 66 -14.98 10.66 -4.39
C ASP A 66 -13.93 10.32 -3.32
N LEU A 67 -12.72 9.93 -3.72
CA LEU A 67 -11.63 9.57 -2.81
C LEU A 67 -10.66 10.74 -2.60
N LYS A 68 -10.29 10.96 -1.34
CA LYS A 68 -9.23 11.91 -0.96
C LYS A 68 -8.13 11.16 -0.24
N LEU A 69 -7.08 10.82 -0.98
CA LEU A 69 -5.94 10.07 -0.47
C LEU A 69 -4.72 10.99 -0.33
N SER A 70 -3.93 10.78 0.71
CA SER A 70 -2.60 11.42 0.86
C SER A 70 -1.45 10.47 0.55
N LEU A 71 -1.71 9.16 0.56
CA LEU A 71 -0.76 8.09 0.30
C LEU A 71 -1.42 7.00 -0.56
N PRO A 72 -0.63 6.18 -1.28
CA PRO A 72 -1.17 5.05 -2.00
C PRO A 72 -1.77 4.01 -1.05
N ARG A 73 -2.82 3.34 -1.52
CA ARG A 73 -3.36 2.12 -0.92
C ARG A 73 -3.67 1.14 -2.04
N ALA A 74 -3.75 -0.15 -1.73
CA ALA A 74 -4.08 -1.18 -2.70
C ALA A 74 -5.10 -2.17 -2.15
N GLU A 75 -5.66 -2.97 -3.03
CA GLU A 75 -6.43 -4.14 -2.67
C GLU A 75 -6.17 -5.29 -3.64
N THR A 76 -6.30 -6.50 -3.12
CA THR A 76 -6.41 -7.72 -3.92
C THR A 76 -7.84 -8.25 -3.81
N ALA A 77 -8.13 -9.42 -4.38
CA ALA A 77 -9.41 -10.09 -4.16
C ALA A 77 -9.71 -10.31 -2.66
N GLU A 78 -8.67 -10.52 -1.83
CA GLU A 78 -8.83 -10.94 -0.43
C GLU A 78 -8.47 -9.86 0.59
N MET A 79 -7.61 -8.90 0.24
CA MET A 79 -6.97 -8.03 1.23
C MET A 79 -7.06 -6.56 0.86
N TRP A 80 -7.20 -5.72 1.88
CA TRP A 80 -6.84 -4.30 1.85
C TRP A 80 -5.39 -4.12 2.25
N ILE A 81 -4.71 -3.20 1.59
CA ILE A 81 -3.29 -2.91 1.78
C ILE A 81 -3.11 -1.40 1.91
N THR A 82 -2.47 -0.96 2.99
CA THR A 82 -2.06 0.43 3.17
C THR A 82 -0.56 0.52 3.37
N MET A 83 0.05 1.64 3.00
CA MET A 83 1.50 1.76 2.94
C MET A 83 1.99 2.98 3.74
N GLY A 84 3.21 2.86 4.25
CA GLY A 84 3.98 3.96 4.84
C GLY A 84 5.42 3.88 4.37
N PHE A 85 6.00 5.04 4.09
CA PHE A 85 7.38 5.16 3.61
C PHE A 85 8.09 6.25 4.39
N ASP A 86 9.24 5.90 4.95
CA ASP A 86 10.08 6.79 5.76
C ASP A 86 11.52 6.24 5.83
N GLU A 87 12.51 7.06 6.16
CA GLU A 87 13.89 6.61 6.38
C GLU A 87 13.98 5.67 7.61
N ASP A 88 13.08 5.87 8.57
CA ASP A 88 12.93 5.06 9.78
C ASP A 88 11.74 4.08 9.68
N LEU A 89 11.97 2.80 9.99
CA LEU A 89 10.92 1.78 9.88
C LEU A 89 9.81 1.96 10.92
N ASP A 90 10.10 2.48 12.12
CA ASP A 90 9.08 2.69 13.14
C ASP A 90 8.13 3.82 12.73
N ASP A 91 8.66 4.86 12.09
CA ASP A 91 7.84 5.93 11.52
C ASP A 91 7.04 5.46 10.29
N ALA A 92 7.63 4.63 9.43
CA ALA A 92 6.89 3.96 8.35
C ALA A 92 5.74 3.08 8.89
N VAL A 93 5.95 2.34 9.99
CA VAL A 93 4.90 1.58 10.69
C VAL A 93 3.78 2.50 11.14
N LYS A 94 4.09 3.61 11.82
CA LYS A 94 3.07 4.56 12.29
C LYS A 94 2.25 5.11 11.14
N ILE A 95 2.88 5.41 10.00
CA ILE A 95 2.21 5.91 8.80
C ILE A 95 1.26 4.84 8.24
N ALA A 96 1.77 3.64 7.94
CA ALA A 96 0.97 2.54 7.37
C ALA A 96 -0.23 2.20 8.25
N LEU A 97 -0.02 2.11 9.56
CA LEU A 97 -1.07 1.79 10.53
C LEU A 97 -2.14 2.89 10.61
N ARG A 98 -1.75 4.17 10.59
CA ARG A 98 -2.70 5.29 10.57
C ARG A 98 -3.56 5.31 9.30
N GLN A 99 -2.98 4.90 8.17
CA GLN A 99 -3.72 4.73 6.92
C GLN A 99 -4.73 3.58 7.05
N MET A 100 -4.34 2.43 7.60
CA MET A 100 -5.26 1.30 7.83
C MET A 100 -6.42 1.67 8.76
N ILE A 101 -6.14 2.34 9.88
CA ILE A 101 -7.18 2.82 10.80
C ILE A 101 -8.18 3.72 10.07
N SER A 102 -7.68 4.63 9.23
CA SER A 102 -8.54 5.56 8.49
C SER A 102 -9.38 4.84 7.43
N LEU A 103 -8.79 3.84 6.75
CA LEU A 103 -9.51 2.97 5.80
C LEU A 103 -10.61 2.16 6.48
N ILE A 104 -10.32 1.53 7.62
CA ILE A 104 -11.32 0.77 8.38
C ILE A 104 -12.48 1.70 8.78
N SER A 105 -12.16 2.88 9.33
CA SER A 105 -13.19 3.86 9.70
C SER A 105 -14.02 4.31 8.50
N GLU A 106 -13.40 4.59 7.35
CA GLU A 106 -14.08 4.98 6.10
C GLU A 106 -15.07 3.91 5.62
N LEU A 107 -14.64 2.65 5.61
CA LEU A 107 -15.40 1.57 5.00
C LEU A 107 -16.45 0.95 5.93
N SER A 108 -16.18 0.90 7.24
CA SER A 108 -17.05 0.23 8.22
C SER A 108 -17.84 1.19 9.12
N GLY A 109 -17.46 2.46 9.19
CA GLY A 109 -18.04 3.44 10.12
C GLY A 109 -17.58 3.28 11.58
N LEU A 110 -16.62 2.39 11.87
CA LEU A 110 -16.01 2.30 13.19
C LEU A 110 -15.27 3.59 13.55
N ASN A 111 -15.33 3.97 14.84
CA ASN A 111 -14.48 5.02 15.36
C ASN A 111 -13.00 4.60 15.31
N ARG A 112 -12.09 5.56 15.49
CA ARG A 112 -10.65 5.32 15.32
C ARG A 112 -10.08 4.38 16.39
N GLN A 113 -10.63 4.38 17.60
CA GLN A 113 -10.17 3.52 18.70
C GLN A 113 -10.52 2.05 18.44
N ASP A 114 -11.74 1.78 17.98
CA ASP A 114 -12.19 0.44 17.62
C ASP A 114 -11.45 -0.06 16.38
N ALA A 115 -11.26 0.80 15.37
CA ALA A 115 -10.46 0.47 14.19
C ALA A 115 -9.00 0.15 14.54
N TYR A 116 -8.41 0.88 15.48
CA TYR A 116 -7.06 0.61 15.98
C TYR A 116 -6.99 -0.73 16.74
N SER A 117 -7.99 -1.01 17.58
CA SER A 117 -8.08 -2.28 18.30
C SER A 117 -8.25 -3.46 17.34
N LEU A 118 -9.05 -3.29 16.28
CA LEU A 118 -9.19 -4.27 15.20
C LEU A 118 -7.86 -4.52 14.48
N CYS A 119 -7.08 -3.46 14.18
CA CYS A 119 -5.76 -3.62 13.59
C CYS A 119 -4.88 -4.53 14.44
N SER A 120 -4.88 -4.36 15.77
CA SER A 120 -4.04 -5.15 16.67
C SER A 120 -4.35 -6.65 16.69
N ILE A 121 -5.56 -7.07 16.29
CA ILE A 121 -5.99 -8.47 16.35
C ILE A 121 -6.19 -9.12 14.99
N ALA A 122 -6.23 -8.33 13.90
CA ALA A 122 -6.61 -8.80 12.58
C ALA A 122 -5.80 -8.24 11.41
N ALA A 123 -4.95 -7.23 11.65
CA ALA A 123 -4.07 -6.70 10.61
C ALA A 123 -2.63 -7.16 10.81
N ASP A 124 -1.91 -7.33 9.71
CA ASP A 124 -0.49 -7.72 9.68
C ASP A 124 0.35 -6.55 9.15
N LEU A 125 1.36 -6.14 9.90
CA LEU A 125 2.38 -5.20 9.43
C LEU A 125 3.55 -5.98 8.84
N ARG A 126 3.97 -5.61 7.63
CA ARG A 126 5.08 -6.24 6.93
C ARG A 126 6.06 -5.21 6.41
N VAL A 127 7.34 -5.58 6.46
CA VAL A 127 8.40 -4.81 5.83
C VAL A 127 8.30 -5.00 4.33
N THR A 128 8.15 -3.90 3.61
CA THR A 128 8.04 -3.90 2.16
C THR A 128 9.41 -4.06 1.53
N GLN A 129 10.28 -3.08 1.75
CA GLN A 129 11.69 -3.07 1.40
C GLN A 129 12.48 -2.27 2.44
N THR A 130 13.79 -2.53 2.56
CA THR A 130 14.69 -1.83 3.49
C THR A 130 15.91 -1.17 2.84
N VAL A 131 15.96 -1.17 1.51
CA VAL A 131 17.19 -0.97 0.73
C VAL A 131 17.18 0.32 -0.09
N ASP A 132 16.01 0.93 -0.27
CA ASP A 132 15.91 2.28 -0.81
C ASP A 132 16.28 3.34 0.25
N GLY A 133 16.41 4.61 -0.19
CA GLY A 133 16.60 5.70 0.77
C GLY A 133 15.43 5.85 1.75
N ASN A 134 14.19 5.84 1.24
CA ASN A 134 13.02 5.66 2.10
C ASN A 134 12.67 4.17 2.13
N LYS A 135 12.52 3.60 3.32
CA LYS A 135 12.10 2.22 3.54
C LYS A 135 10.58 2.12 3.54
N GLY A 136 10.05 0.91 3.38
CA GLY A 136 8.61 0.69 3.27
C GLY A 136 8.07 -0.27 4.32
N ILE A 137 6.88 0.06 4.85
CA ILE A 137 6.02 -0.85 5.58
C ILE A 137 4.66 -0.88 4.88
N HIS A 138 4.07 -2.06 4.75
CA HIS A 138 2.68 -2.20 4.35
C HIS A 138 1.87 -2.96 5.41
N CYS A 139 0.64 -2.50 5.63
CA CYS A 139 -0.31 -3.08 6.55
C CYS A 139 -1.40 -3.80 5.75
N LEU A 140 -1.62 -5.07 6.06
CA LEU A 140 -2.56 -5.97 5.41
C LEU A 140 -3.78 -6.19 6.31
N LEU A 141 -4.98 -6.13 5.75
CA LEU A 141 -6.22 -6.53 6.42
C LEU A 141 -7.05 -7.39 5.47
N ARG A 142 -7.39 -8.61 5.89
CA ARG A 142 -8.34 -9.44 5.11
C ARG A 142 -9.70 -8.75 5.05
N LYS A 143 -10.28 -8.65 3.85
CA LYS A 143 -11.61 -8.07 3.62
C LYS A 143 -12.70 -8.74 4.45
N THR A 144 -12.56 -10.03 4.72
CA THR A 144 -13.48 -10.80 5.58
C THR A 144 -13.43 -10.42 7.06
N LYS A 145 -12.40 -9.68 7.49
CA LYS A 145 -12.25 -9.17 8.86
C LYS A 145 -12.77 -7.74 9.01
N LEU A 146 -13.16 -7.10 7.90
CA LEU A 146 -13.75 -5.78 7.93
C LEU A 146 -15.24 -5.90 8.28
N PRO A 147 -15.72 -5.25 9.36
CA PRO A 147 -17.13 -5.29 9.71
C PRO A 147 -17.97 -4.54 8.66
N PRO A 148 -19.23 -4.93 8.44
CA PRO A 148 -20.12 -4.24 7.53
C PRO A 148 -20.37 -2.82 8.04
N ARG A 149 -20.57 -1.89 7.10
CA ARG A 149 -20.93 -0.51 7.43
C ARG A 149 -22.30 -0.49 8.11
N ARG A 150 -22.33 0.02 9.35
CA ARG A 150 -23.59 0.29 10.07
C ARG A 150 -24.32 1.48 9.47
#